data_AF-A0A4Y7KJP0-F1
#
_entry.id   AF-A0A4Y7KJP0-F1
#
_cell.length_a   1.000
_cell.length_b   1.000
_cell.length_c   1.000
_cell.angle_alpha   90.00
_cell.angle_beta   90.00
_cell.angle_gamma   90.00
#
_symmetry.space_group_name_H-M   'P 1'
#
loop_
_entity.id
_entity.type
_entity.pdbx_description
1 polymer ?
#
loop_
_entity_poly.entity_id
_entity_poly.type
_entity_poly.pdbx_seq_one_letter_code
_entity_poly.pdbx_strand_id
1 'polypeptide(L)'
;MARRIFDMIKVKDVTTWTSMIVGHAVHGQAVEALQLFKGMTAPDDTNSKKSVICSNEITFVGVLIACSRGGLVEEGLYHFQSMRNKYKLKPRISHCSCIVDLLCRAGFVQKAYDFVLEMPIKPNAVIWRTLLGACSLQHNTKLAENVRHRLLVLEPDYVGDDVTISNTYAAAGMWDEKMTARGHIKQRRNPGCSSIEVDCEVHEFIVQDKKHPKCNAIYEILECIMKNMKNHGYGHA
;
A
#
# COMPACT_ATOMS: atom_id res chain seq x y z
N MET A 1 16.03 -3.27 17.19
CA MET A 1 16.28 -4.64 17.69
C MET A 1 16.58 -5.63 16.55
N ALA A 2 15.69 -5.78 15.56
CA ALA A 2 15.85 -6.73 14.45
C ALA A 2 17.21 -6.65 13.71
N ARG A 3 17.68 -5.44 13.38
CA ARG A 3 18.97 -5.26 12.70
C ARG A 3 20.17 -5.79 13.49
N ARG A 4 20.21 -5.56 14.81
CA ARG A 4 21.28 -6.08 15.68
C ARG A 4 21.31 -7.60 15.68
N ILE A 5 20.15 -8.25 15.81
CA ILE A 5 20.04 -9.71 15.77
C ILE A 5 20.52 -10.22 14.41
N PHE A 6 20.07 -9.59 13.33
CA PHE A 6 20.51 -9.94 11.98
C PHE A 6 22.03 -9.87 11.83
N ASP A 7 22.66 -8.78 12.28
CA ASP A 7 24.11 -8.60 12.17
C ASP A 7 24.87 -9.67 13.00
N MET A 8 24.32 -10.13 14.13
CA MET A 8 24.91 -11.20 14.97
C MET A 8 24.82 -12.61 14.36
N ILE A 9 23.91 -12.86 13.40
CA ILE A 9 23.77 -14.17 12.77
C ILE A 9 24.98 -14.46 11.86
N LYS A 10 25.79 -15.46 12.24
CA LYS A 10 27.00 -15.87 11.50
C LYS A 10 26.68 -16.43 10.12
N VAL A 11 25.69 -17.32 10.02
CA VAL A 11 25.23 -17.94 8.77
C VAL A 11 23.80 -17.50 8.52
N LYS A 12 23.62 -16.62 7.54
CA LYS A 12 22.31 -16.10 7.13
C LYS A 12 21.83 -16.90 5.94
N ASP A 13 20.58 -17.34 5.97
CA ASP A 13 19.91 -18.03 4.87
C ASP A 13 18.97 -17.08 4.11
N VAL A 14 18.33 -17.59 3.06
CA VAL A 14 17.36 -16.83 2.23
C VAL A 14 16.28 -16.18 3.09
N THR A 15 15.78 -16.91 4.10
CA THR A 15 14.71 -16.44 4.98
C THR A 15 15.17 -15.26 5.82
N THR A 16 16.34 -15.36 6.45
CA THR A 16 16.94 -14.31 7.28
C THR A 16 17.14 -13.01 6.50
N TRP A 17 17.65 -13.10 5.26
CA TRP A 17 17.79 -11.94 4.37
C TRP A 17 16.45 -11.37 3.94
N THR A 18 15.55 -12.23 3.46
CA THR A 18 14.22 -11.83 2.99
C THR A 18 13.43 -11.11 4.08
N SER A 19 13.44 -11.61 5.31
CA SER A 19 12.74 -10.98 6.44
C SER A 19 13.24 -9.57 6.71
N MET A 20 14.56 -9.34 6.64
CA MET A 20 15.11 -7.99 6.82
C MET A 20 14.79 -7.06 5.66
N ILE A 21 14.89 -7.54 4.41
CA ILE A 21 14.56 -6.75 3.22
C ILE A 21 13.09 -6.32 3.27
N VAL A 22 12.17 -7.26 3.50
CA VAL A 22 10.73 -6.96 3.62
C VAL A 22 10.47 -6.04 4.79
N GLY A 23 11.10 -6.28 5.94
CA GLY A 23 10.98 -5.43 7.12
C GLY A 23 11.34 -3.97 6.83
N HIS A 24 12.48 -3.70 6.21
CA HIS A 24 12.85 -2.33 5.81
C HIS A 24 11.89 -1.77 4.75
N ALA A 25 11.51 -2.58 3.75
CA ALA A 25 10.63 -2.16 2.66
C ALA A 25 9.25 -1.67 3.15
N VAL A 26 8.59 -2.41 4.07
CA VAL A 26 7.25 -2.04 4.56
C VAL A 26 7.27 -0.78 5.44
N HIS A 27 8.41 -0.48 6.08
CA HIS A 27 8.63 0.76 6.84
C HIS A 27 9.10 1.93 5.96
N GLY A 28 9.14 1.77 4.63
CA GLY A 28 9.55 2.83 3.70
C GLY A 28 11.06 3.07 3.66
N GLN A 29 11.86 2.21 4.29
CA GLN A 29 13.34 2.29 4.31
C GLN A 29 13.89 1.63 3.04
N ALA A 30 13.61 2.26 1.89
CA ALA A 30 13.90 1.68 0.58
C ALA A 30 15.40 1.48 0.33
N VAL A 31 16.22 2.45 0.74
CA VAL A 31 17.68 2.41 0.57
C VAL A 31 18.28 1.22 1.33
N GLU A 32 17.89 1.04 2.59
CA GLU A 32 18.35 -0.04 3.44
C GLU A 32 17.92 -1.41 2.90
N ALA A 33 16.67 -1.51 2.43
CA ALA A 33 16.16 -2.74 1.83
C ALA A 33 16.94 -3.14 0.56
N LEU A 34 17.24 -2.18 -0.31
CA LEU A 34 18.00 -2.43 -1.54
C LEU A 34 19.49 -2.71 -1.26
N GLN A 35 20.09 -2.06 -0.26
CA GLN A 35 21.44 -2.39 0.20
C GLN A 35 21.52 -3.81 0.75
N LEU A 36 20.53 -4.25 1.52
CA LEU A 36 20.44 -5.64 1.99
C LEU A 36 20.30 -6.63 0.83
N PHE A 37 19.48 -6.32 -0.17
CA PHE A 37 19.36 -7.18 -1.36
C PHE A 37 20.67 -7.26 -2.17
N LYS A 38 21.38 -6.14 -2.31
CA LYS A 38 22.71 -6.12 -2.94
C LYS A 38 23.71 -6.96 -2.14
N GLY A 39 23.70 -6.85 -0.82
CA GLY A 39 24.54 -7.67 0.08
C GLY A 39 24.22 -9.17 0.01
N MET A 40 22.96 -9.54 -0.16
CA MET A 40 22.53 -10.93 -0.34
C MET A 40 23.04 -11.55 -1.66
N THR A 41 23.18 -10.73 -2.70
CA THR A 41 23.49 -11.17 -4.08
C THR A 41 24.94 -10.97 -4.48
N ALA A 42 25.75 -10.25 -3.68
CA ALA A 42 27.17 -10.08 -3.90
C ALA A 42 27.95 -11.37 -3.55
N PRO A 43 28.93 -11.77 -4.38
CA PRO A 43 29.92 -12.75 -3.96
C PRO A 43 30.75 -12.16 -2.80
N ASP A 44 30.94 -12.93 -1.73
CA ASP A 44 31.70 -12.48 -0.56
C ASP A 44 33.21 -12.66 -0.81
N ASP A 45 33.96 -11.56 -0.86
CA ASP A 45 35.43 -11.58 -1.01
C ASP A 45 36.15 -11.97 0.30
N THR A 46 35.44 -12.08 1.44
CA THR A 46 36.06 -12.16 2.77
C THR A 46 35.88 -13.48 3.52
N ASN A 47 35.18 -14.47 2.97
CA ASN A 47 35.14 -15.82 3.55
C ASN A 47 34.90 -16.90 2.50
N SER A 48 35.90 -17.77 2.30
CA SER A 48 35.73 -19.06 1.64
C SER A 48 34.45 -19.75 2.12
N LYS A 49 33.53 -20.07 1.20
CA LYS A 49 32.24 -20.78 1.41
C LYS A 49 31.05 -19.96 1.95
N LYS A 50 30.71 -18.83 1.32
CA LYS A 50 29.29 -18.45 1.20
C LYS A 50 28.89 -18.38 -0.27
N SER A 51 28.17 -19.39 -0.73
CA SER A 51 27.50 -19.40 -2.03
C SER A 51 26.60 -18.16 -2.14
N VAL A 52 26.56 -17.53 -3.33
CA VAL A 52 25.53 -16.55 -3.67
C VAL A 52 24.17 -17.10 -3.23
N ILE A 53 23.50 -16.41 -2.30
CA ILE A 53 22.23 -16.88 -1.79
C ILE A 53 21.18 -16.58 -2.86
N CYS A 54 20.59 -17.62 -3.45
CA CYS A 54 19.58 -17.46 -4.48
C CYS A 54 18.33 -16.78 -3.89
N SER A 55 18.10 -15.54 -4.28
CA SER A 55 16.85 -14.81 -4.03
C SER A 55 15.66 -15.61 -4.56
N ASN A 56 14.56 -15.63 -3.81
CA ASN A 56 13.32 -16.29 -4.21
C ASN A 56 12.22 -15.26 -4.52
N GLU A 57 11.02 -15.75 -4.81
CA GLU A 57 9.88 -14.89 -5.12
C GLU A 57 9.56 -13.90 -3.99
N ILE A 58 9.67 -14.33 -2.75
CA ILE A 58 9.34 -13.47 -1.59
C ILE A 58 10.39 -12.37 -1.44
N THR A 59 11.67 -12.66 -1.69
CA THR A 59 12.73 -11.66 -1.72
C THR A 59 12.40 -10.55 -2.73
N PHE A 60 11.98 -10.92 -3.95
CA PHE A 60 11.63 -9.96 -4.98
C PHE A 60 10.37 -9.15 -4.66
N VAL A 61 9.38 -9.73 -3.97
CA VAL A 61 8.27 -8.93 -3.42
C VAL A 61 8.79 -7.84 -2.49
N GLY A 62 9.70 -8.16 -1.56
CA GLY A 62 10.30 -7.17 -0.66
C GLY A 62 11.04 -6.06 -1.41
N VAL A 63 11.85 -6.41 -2.40
CA VAL A 63 12.56 -5.45 -3.27
C VAL A 63 11.59 -4.53 -4.01
N LEU A 64 10.53 -5.09 -4.61
CA LEU A 64 9.55 -4.29 -5.36
C LEU A 64 8.70 -3.40 -4.44
N ILE A 65 8.38 -3.83 -3.22
CA ILE A 65 7.75 -2.97 -2.21
C ILE A 65 8.67 -1.80 -1.86
N ALA A 66 9.97 -2.06 -1.67
CA ALA A 66 10.95 -1.01 -1.38
C ALA A 66 11.01 0.02 -2.52
N CYS A 67 11.06 -0.45 -3.78
CA CYS A 67 11.00 0.44 -4.94
C CYS A 67 9.70 1.25 -4.97
N SER A 68 8.54 0.61 -4.75
CA SER A 68 7.23 1.29 -4.71
C SER A 68 7.17 2.39 -3.66
N ARG A 69 7.59 2.07 -2.43
CA ARG A 69 7.57 3.00 -1.29
C ARG A 69 8.60 4.13 -1.46
N GLY A 70 9.72 3.85 -2.11
CA GLY A 70 10.76 4.82 -2.43
C GLY A 70 10.53 5.62 -3.71
N GLY A 71 9.45 5.35 -4.47
CA GLY A 71 9.20 6.00 -5.76
C GLY A 71 10.23 5.66 -6.86
N LEU A 72 10.97 4.56 -6.71
CA LEU A 72 12.08 4.18 -7.59
C LEU A 72 11.58 3.38 -8.80
N VAL A 73 10.94 4.08 -9.76
CA VAL A 73 10.27 3.45 -10.91
C VAL A 73 11.23 2.64 -11.77
N GLU A 74 12.38 3.21 -12.14
CA GLU A 74 13.36 2.56 -13.01
C GLU A 74 13.95 1.30 -12.34
N GLU A 75 14.36 1.41 -11.09
CA GLU A 75 14.88 0.28 -10.29
C GLU A 75 13.83 -0.82 -10.10
N GLY A 76 12.57 -0.46 -9.84
CA GLY A 76 11.50 -1.44 -9.67
C GLY A 76 11.23 -2.23 -10.96
N LEU A 77 11.19 -1.56 -12.11
CA LEU A 77 11.04 -2.21 -13.40
C LEU A 77 12.27 -3.07 -13.75
N TYR A 78 13.47 -2.57 -13.48
CA TYR A 78 14.71 -3.31 -13.62
C TYR A 78 14.69 -4.60 -12.80
N HIS A 79 14.35 -4.52 -11.51
CA HIS A 79 14.30 -5.68 -10.63
C HIS A 79 13.23 -6.69 -11.07
N PHE A 80 12.05 -6.23 -11.51
CA PHE A 80 11.00 -7.10 -12.04
C PHE A 80 11.43 -7.84 -13.31
N GLN A 81 12.15 -7.18 -14.21
CA GLN A 81 12.73 -7.83 -15.39
C GLN A 81 13.87 -8.78 -15.02
N SER A 82 14.75 -8.38 -14.10
CA SER A 82 15.87 -9.21 -13.63
C SER A 82 15.38 -10.51 -12.98
N MET A 83 14.29 -10.45 -12.21
CA MET A 83 13.62 -11.60 -11.61
C MET A 83 13.28 -12.67 -12.67
N ARG A 84 12.73 -12.23 -13.80
CA ARG A 84 12.34 -13.10 -14.92
C ARG A 84 13.55 -13.61 -15.70
N ASN A 85 14.47 -12.70 -16.04
CA ASN A 85 15.51 -12.97 -17.03
C ASN A 85 16.76 -13.58 -16.40
N LYS A 86 17.21 -13.05 -15.25
CA LYS A 86 18.41 -13.47 -14.53
C LYS A 86 18.10 -14.60 -13.53
N TYR A 87 17.06 -14.43 -12.72
CA TYR A 87 16.72 -15.39 -11.67
C TYR A 87 15.72 -16.47 -12.12
N LYS A 88 15.20 -16.37 -13.34
CA LYS A 88 14.25 -17.33 -13.94
C LYS A 88 12.99 -17.58 -13.08
N LEU A 89 12.60 -16.59 -12.28
CA LEU A 89 11.41 -16.66 -11.44
C LEU A 89 10.19 -16.17 -12.22
N LYS A 90 9.08 -16.92 -12.12
CA LYS A 90 7.82 -16.53 -12.75
C LYS A 90 7.14 -15.44 -11.91
N PRO A 91 6.66 -14.34 -12.52
CA PRO A 91 5.86 -13.36 -11.81
C PRO A 91 4.63 -14.02 -11.16
N ARG A 92 4.21 -13.45 -10.04
CA ARG A 92 3.00 -13.81 -9.29
C ARG A 92 2.20 -12.55 -9.07
N ILE A 93 0.94 -12.68 -8.65
CA ILE A 93 0.06 -11.54 -8.42
C ILE A 93 0.66 -10.50 -7.46
N SER A 94 1.42 -10.93 -6.45
CA SER A 94 2.13 -10.06 -5.50
C SER A 94 3.17 -9.16 -6.18
N HIS A 95 3.98 -9.71 -7.08
CA HIS A 95 4.97 -8.95 -7.85
C HIS A 95 4.30 -7.92 -8.76
N CYS A 96 3.26 -8.34 -9.48
CA CYS A 96 2.53 -7.43 -10.37
C CYS A 96 1.83 -6.32 -9.58
N SER A 97 1.25 -6.65 -8.42
CA SER A 97 0.63 -5.65 -7.52
C SER A 97 1.64 -4.58 -7.08
N CYS A 98 2.89 -4.96 -6.81
CA CYS A 98 3.95 -4.01 -6.45
C CYS A 98 4.31 -3.07 -7.62
N ILE A 99 4.36 -3.59 -8.85
CA ILE A 99 4.61 -2.75 -10.04
C ILE A 99 3.46 -1.78 -10.30
N VAL A 100 2.22 -2.23 -10.17
CA VAL A 100 1.05 -1.36 -10.32
C VAL A 100 1.04 -0.26 -9.24
N ASP A 101 1.27 -0.62 -7.97
CA ASP A 101 1.38 0.34 -6.87
C ASP A 101 2.50 1.35 -7.10
N LEU A 102 3.69 0.90 -7.54
CA LEU A 102 4.83 1.76 -7.87
C LEU A 102 4.49 2.77 -8.97
N LEU A 103 3.93 2.31 -10.09
CA LEU A 103 3.55 3.18 -11.21
C LEU A 103 2.44 4.16 -10.82
N CYS A 104 1.45 3.70 -10.06
CA CYS A 104 0.35 4.53 -9.56
C CYS A 104 0.84 5.66 -8.66
N ARG A 105 1.67 5.33 -7.67
CA ARG A 105 2.25 6.31 -6.72
C ARG A 105 3.13 7.34 -7.42
N ALA A 106 3.83 6.94 -8.48
CA ALA A 106 4.71 7.80 -9.24
C ALA A 106 4.01 8.68 -10.28
N GLY A 107 2.67 8.66 -10.38
CA GLY A 107 1.97 9.49 -11.37
C GLY A 107 1.64 8.79 -12.69
N PHE A 108 2.16 7.58 -12.92
CA PHE A 108 2.10 6.90 -14.22
C PHE A 108 0.88 5.98 -14.35
N VAL A 109 -0.33 6.50 -14.08
CA VAL A 109 -1.53 5.66 -13.99
C VAL A 109 -1.92 5.02 -15.32
N GLN A 110 -1.72 5.70 -16.45
CA GLN A 110 -1.95 5.08 -17.76
C GLN A 110 -1.00 3.89 -17.99
N LYS A 111 0.30 4.06 -17.71
CA LYS A 111 1.28 2.95 -17.81
C LYS A 111 0.92 1.80 -16.87
N ALA A 112 0.42 2.11 -15.67
CA ALA A 112 -0.03 1.10 -14.72
C ALA A 112 -1.23 0.31 -15.27
N TYR A 113 -2.19 0.99 -15.90
CA TYR A 113 -3.34 0.35 -16.54
C TYR A 113 -2.92 -0.55 -17.71
N ASP A 114 -2.05 -0.04 -18.59
CA ASP A 114 -1.54 -0.80 -19.75
C ASP A 114 -0.79 -2.06 -19.28
N PHE A 115 0.06 -1.92 -18.25
CA PHE A 115 0.73 -3.06 -17.61
C PHE A 115 -0.26 -4.12 -17.12
N VAL A 116 -1.37 -3.71 -16.49
CA VAL A 116 -2.40 -4.64 -16.00
C VAL A 116 -3.10 -5.38 -17.14
N LEU A 117 -3.33 -4.73 -18.28
CA LEU A 117 -3.90 -5.37 -19.47
C LEU A 117 -2.95 -6.40 -20.09
N GLU A 118 -1.64 -6.16 -20.01
CA GLU A 118 -0.60 -7.05 -20.53
C GLU A 118 -0.21 -8.18 -19.55
N MET A 119 -0.75 -8.18 -18.33
CA MET A 119 -0.38 -9.18 -17.32
C MET A 119 -0.67 -10.60 -17.81
N PRO A 120 0.30 -11.53 -17.69
CA PRO A 120 0.09 -12.94 -18.05
C PRO A 120 -0.80 -13.68 -17.03
N ILE A 121 -1.19 -13.02 -15.94
CA ILE A 121 -1.98 -13.56 -14.84
C ILE A 121 -3.21 -12.68 -14.69
N LYS A 122 -4.40 -13.29 -14.53
CA LYS A 122 -5.65 -12.55 -14.33
C LYS A 122 -5.51 -11.59 -13.13
N PRO A 123 -5.69 -10.27 -13.34
CA PRO A 123 -5.62 -9.31 -12.24
C PRO A 123 -6.78 -9.53 -11.26
N ASN A 124 -6.48 -9.41 -9.96
CA ASN A 124 -7.50 -9.51 -8.90
C ASN A 124 -8.11 -8.13 -8.58
N ALA A 125 -9.15 -8.11 -7.74
CA ALA A 125 -9.83 -6.88 -7.37
C ALA A 125 -8.91 -5.87 -6.68
N VAL A 126 -7.91 -6.33 -5.91
CA VAL A 126 -6.92 -5.47 -5.23
C VAL A 126 -6.13 -4.62 -6.23
N ILE A 127 -5.63 -5.22 -7.33
CA ILE A 127 -4.89 -4.48 -8.36
C ILE A 127 -5.76 -3.39 -9.01
N TRP A 128 -6.99 -3.74 -9.37
CA TRP A 128 -7.92 -2.78 -9.95
C TRP A 128 -8.30 -1.67 -8.97
N ARG A 129 -8.44 -1.96 -7.67
CA ARG A 129 -8.68 -0.93 -6.65
C ARG A 129 -7.50 0.00 -6.44
N THR A 130 -6.26 -0.51 -6.50
CA THR A 130 -5.06 0.32 -6.49
C THR A 130 -5.09 1.33 -7.64
N LEU A 131 -5.43 0.87 -8.85
CA LEU A 131 -5.62 1.75 -10.01
C LEU A 131 -6.76 2.75 -9.81
N LEU A 132 -7.92 2.33 -9.27
CA LEU A 132 -9.06 3.21 -9.03
C LEU A 132 -8.71 4.34 -8.06
N GLY A 133 -8.02 4.02 -6.96
CA GLY A 133 -7.52 5.01 -6.02
C GLY A 133 -6.56 6.00 -6.67
N ALA A 134 -5.64 5.51 -7.52
CA ALA A 134 -4.70 6.36 -8.24
C ALA A 134 -5.38 7.27 -9.28
N CYS A 135 -6.39 6.77 -10.00
CA CYS A 135 -7.20 7.56 -10.91
C CYS A 135 -7.93 8.69 -10.16
N SER A 136 -8.43 8.40 -8.96
CA SER A 136 -9.09 9.37 -8.09
C SER A 136 -8.15 10.52 -7.70
N LEU A 137 -6.92 10.18 -7.28
CA LEU A 137 -5.91 11.17 -6.87
C LEU A 137 -5.40 12.03 -8.03
N GLN A 138 -5.46 11.52 -9.26
CA GLN A 138 -4.98 12.22 -10.46
C GLN A 138 -6.12 12.80 -11.32
N HIS A 139 -7.35 12.75 -10.81
CA HIS A 139 -8.55 13.24 -11.50
C HIS A 139 -8.78 12.66 -12.91
N ASN A 140 -8.31 11.42 -13.16
CA ASN A 140 -8.51 10.73 -14.42
C ASN A 140 -9.84 9.95 -14.40
N THR A 141 -10.96 10.67 -14.58
CA THR A 141 -12.32 10.13 -14.51
C THR A 141 -12.58 9.02 -15.52
N LYS A 142 -12.14 9.22 -16.78
CA LYS A 142 -12.33 8.25 -17.86
C LYS A 142 -11.68 6.90 -17.55
N LEU A 143 -10.47 6.91 -17.00
CA LEU A 143 -9.80 5.67 -16.62
C LEU A 143 -10.43 5.05 -15.37
N ALA A 144 -10.87 5.87 -14.42
CA ALA A 144 -11.59 5.41 -13.23
C ALA A 144 -12.87 4.64 -13.59
N GLU A 145 -13.62 5.09 -14.60
CA GLU A 145 -14.81 4.40 -15.12
C GLU A 145 -14.48 3.02 -15.70
N ASN A 146 -13.47 2.95 -16.56
CA ASN A 146 -13.02 1.68 -17.14
C ASN A 146 -12.61 0.68 -16.05
N VAL A 147 -11.87 1.16 -15.04
CA VAL A 147 -11.48 0.36 -13.87
C VAL A 147 -12.70 -0.06 -13.05
N ARG A 148 -13.69 0.83 -12.85
CA ARG A 148 -14.92 0.51 -12.13
C ARG A 148 -15.71 -0.59 -12.82
N HIS A 149 -15.83 -0.56 -14.15
CA HIS A 149 -16.47 -1.64 -14.90
C HIS A 149 -15.80 -3.00 -14.68
N ARG A 150 -14.47 -3.05 -14.61
CA ARG A 150 -13.74 -4.29 -14.29
C ARG A 150 -14.02 -4.75 -12.85
N LEU A 151 -14.08 -3.83 -11.90
CA LEU A 151 -14.38 -4.13 -10.49
C LEU A 151 -15.80 -4.66 -10.30
N LEU A 152 -16.79 -4.12 -11.01
CA LEU A 152 -18.17 -4.63 -10.97
C LEU A 152 -18.27 -6.10 -11.41
N VAL A 153 -17.44 -6.53 -12.36
CA VAL A 153 -17.39 -7.93 -12.80
C VAL A 153 -16.73 -8.84 -11.76
N LEU A 154 -15.82 -8.32 -10.95
CA LEU A 154 -15.09 -9.11 -9.94
C LEU A 154 -15.84 -9.16 -8.60
N GLU A 155 -16.26 -8.01 -8.09
CA GLU A 155 -16.86 -7.83 -6.75
C GLU A 155 -17.91 -6.70 -6.80
N PRO A 156 -19.14 -6.98 -7.29
CA PRO A 156 -20.16 -5.97 -7.52
C PRO A 156 -20.63 -5.27 -6.23
N ASP A 157 -20.64 -5.98 -5.10
CA ASP A 157 -21.22 -5.51 -3.84
C ASP A 157 -20.22 -4.72 -2.95
N TYR A 158 -19.00 -4.47 -3.43
CA TYR A 158 -18.00 -3.74 -2.65
C TYR A 158 -18.27 -2.22 -2.67
N VAL A 159 -18.97 -1.75 -1.64
CA VAL A 159 -19.37 -0.33 -1.44
C VAL A 159 -18.18 0.64 -1.48
N GLY A 160 -16.97 0.17 -1.16
CA GLY A 160 -15.77 1.01 -1.20
C GLY A 160 -15.46 1.57 -2.59
N ASP A 161 -15.79 0.83 -3.64
CA ASP A 161 -15.53 1.23 -5.02
C ASP A 161 -16.51 2.33 -5.45
N ASP A 162 -17.78 2.24 -5.07
CA ASP A 162 -18.80 3.28 -5.33
C ASP A 162 -18.49 4.60 -4.61
N VAL A 163 -17.98 4.52 -3.38
CA VAL A 163 -17.53 5.71 -2.66
C VAL A 163 -16.35 6.36 -3.37
N THR A 164 -15.38 5.56 -3.83
CA THR A 164 -14.18 6.08 -4.50
C THR A 164 -14.53 6.74 -5.84
N ILE A 165 -15.37 6.09 -6.67
CA ILE A 165 -15.80 6.67 -7.96
C ILE A 165 -16.69 7.91 -7.74
N SER A 166 -17.59 7.90 -6.75
CA SER A 166 -18.41 9.07 -6.40
C SER A 166 -17.57 10.28 -5.99
N ASN A 167 -16.53 10.06 -5.18
CA ASN A 167 -15.59 11.13 -4.80
C ASN A 167 -14.77 11.62 -6.01
N THR A 168 -14.40 10.72 -6.92
CA THR A 168 -13.68 11.06 -8.15
C THR A 168 -14.53 11.97 -9.04
N TYR A 169 -15.81 11.65 -9.25
CA TYR A 169 -16.75 12.50 -9.98
C TYR A 169 -16.98 13.84 -9.28
N ALA A 170 -17.11 13.84 -7.95
CA ALA A 170 -17.25 15.08 -7.19
C ALA A 170 -16.06 16.02 -7.39
N ALA A 171 -14.84 15.49 -7.37
CA ALA A 171 -13.61 16.27 -7.61
C ALA A 171 -13.53 16.84 -9.04
N ALA A 172 -14.15 16.16 -10.01
CA ALA A 172 -14.24 16.62 -11.40
C ALA A 172 -15.46 17.53 -11.69
N GLY A 173 -16.31 17.82 -10.70
CA GLY A 173 -17.54 18.60 -10.89
C GLY A 173 -18.67 17.86 -11.62
N MET A 174 -18.57 16.54 -11.77
CA MET A 174 -19.51 15.67 -12.46
C MET A 174 -20.62 15.22 -11.49
N TRP A 175 -21.60 16.10 -11.24
CA TRP A 175 -22.60 15.89 -10.19
C TRP A 175 -23.63 14.81 -10.51
N ASP A 176 -23.99 14.62 -11.78
CA ASP A 176 -24.99 13.64 -12.20
C ASP A 176 -24.45 12.20 -12.05
N GLU A 177 -23.22 11.98 -12.49
CA GLU A 177 -22.49 10.71 -12.35
C GLU A 177 -22.21 10.40 -10.87
N LYS A 178 -21.88 11.42 -10.08
CA LYS A 178 -21.76 11.30 -8.63
C LYS A 178 -23.05 10.80 -7.99
N MET A 179 -24.20 11.38 -8.34
CA MET A 179 -25.49 11.00 -7.79
C MET A 179 -25.87 9.57 -8.21
N THR A 180 -25.55 9.19 -9.45
CA THR A 180 -25.70 7.82 -9.96
C THR A 180 -24.87 6.83 -9.13
N ALA A 181 -23.58 7.11 -8.92
CA ALA A 181 -22.70 6.27 -8.09
C ALA A 181 -23.19 6.18 -6.63
N ARG A 182 -23.72 7.27 -6.07
CA ARG A 182 -24.32 7.26 -4.72
C ARG A 182 -25.60 6.45 -4.64
N GLY A 183 -26.39 6.37 -5.70
CA GLY A 183 -27.59 5.54 -5.76
C GLY A 183 -27.30 4.05 -5.57
N HIS A 184 -26.09 3.59 -5.92
CA HIS A 184 -25.66 2.21 -5.68
C HIS A 184 -25.27 1.93 -4.23
N ILE A 185 -25.01 2.97 -3.42
CA ILE A 185 -24.67 2.85 -2.00
C ILE A 185 -25.96 2.64 -1.20
N LYS A 186 -26.43 1.39 -1.14
CA LYS A 186 -27.69 1.02 -0.45
C LYS A 186 -27.58 1.04 1.07
N GLN A 187 -26.39 0.85 1.62
CA GLN A 187 -26.13 0.90 3.06
C GLN A 187 -25.20 2.05 3.39
N ARG A 188 -25.58 2.86 4.39
CA ARG A 188 -24.61 3.77 5.03
C ARG A 188 -23.48 2.91 5.59
N ARG A 189 -22.23 3.29 5.34
CA ARG A 189 -21.09 2.68 6.00
C ARG A 189 -21.35 2.70 7.51
N ASN A 190 -20.99 1.61 8.19
CA ASN A 190 -20.83 1.68 9.64
C ASN A 190 -19.86 2.83 9.92
N PRO A 191 -20.27 3.83 10.71
CA PRO A 191 -19.41 4.96 11.01
C PRO A 191 -18.07 4.43 11.57
N GLY A 192 -16.99 5.15 11.28
CA GLY A 192 -15.68 4.78 11.82
C GLY A 192 -15.79 4.62 13.33
N CYS A 193 -15.32 3.49 13.84
CA CYS A 193 -15.25 3.23 15.27
C CYS A 193 -13.79 3.03 15.67
N SER A 194 -13.45 3.48 16.86
CA SER A 194 -12.21 3.13 17.56
C SER A 194 -12.60 2.68 18.95
N SER A 195 -11.93 1.67 19.47
CA SER A 195 -12.21 1.16 20.80
C SER A 195 -10.92 1.07 21.61
N ILE A 196 -11.05 1.26 22.92
CA ILE A 196 -9.98 1.03 23.88
C ILE A 196 -10.53 0.16 25.00
N GLU A 197 -9.68 -0.67 25.59
CA GLU A 197 -9.99 -1.41 26.81
C GLU A 197 -9.32 -0.70 27.98
N VAL A 198 -10.12 -0.30 28.97
CA VAL A 198 -9.64 0.29 30.23
C VAL A 198 -10.35 -0.44 31.36
N ASP A 199 -9.59 -0.96 32.32
CA ASP A 199 -10.14 -1.67 33.49
C ASP A 199 -11.11 -2.82 33.11
N CYS A 200 -10.81 -3.56 32.03
CA CYS A 200 -11.64 -4.63 31.47
C CYS A 200 -13.01 -4.19 30.91
N GLU A 201 -13.23 -2.90 30.72
CA GLU A 201 -14.35 -2.35 29.95
C GLU A 201 -13.90 -1.87 28.57
N VAL A 202 -14.62 -2.28 27.52
CA VAL A 202 -14.39 -1.80 26.15
C VAL A 202 -15.18 -0.53 25.93
N HIS A 203 -14.48 0.57 25.71
CA HIS A 203 -15.04 1.87 25.39
C HIS A 203 -14.98 2.10 23.89
N GLU A 204 -16.14 2.13 23.22
CA GLU A 204 -16.25 2.41 21.79
C GLU A 204 -16.50 3.91 21.52
N PHE A 205 -15.77 4.45 20.56
CA PHE A 205 -15.89 5.82 20.07
C PHE A 205 -16.26 5.79 18.59
N ILE A 206 -17.46 6.25 18.28
CA ILE A 206 -17.97 6.33 16.92
C ILE A 206 -17.87 7.77 16.45
N VAL A 207 -17.51 7.99 15.18
CA VAL A 207 -17.43 9.33 14.57
C VAL A 207 -18.71 10.12 14.84
N GLN A 208 -18.55 11.28 15.50
CA GLN A 208 -19.62 12.22 15.92
C GLN A 208 -20.61 11.69 16.96
N ASP A 209 -20.37 10.53 17.57
CA ASP A 209 -21.22 10.02 18.64
C ASP A 209 -20.85 10.65 20.00
N LYS A 210 -21.86 10.94 20.82
CA LYS A 210 -21.73 11.46 22.19
C LYS A 210 -22.22 10.49 23.27
N LYS A 211 -22.43 9.21 22.91
CA LYS A 211 -22.94 8.18 23.82
C LYS A 211 -22.03 7.82 24.98
N HIS A 212 -20.73 8.16 24.92
CA HIS A 212 -19.80 7.82 26.00
C HIS A 212 -20.16 8.59 27.29
N PRO A 213 -20.26 7.94 28.48
CA PRO A 213 -20.64 8.62 29.72
C PRO A 213 -19.74 9.80 30.09
N LYS A 214 -18.46 9.74 29.73
CA LYS A 214 -17.46 10.80 29.92
C LYS A 214 -17.23 11.68 28.69
N CYS A 215 -18.15 11.71 27.74
CA CYS A 215 -18.01 12.41 26.46
C CYS A 215 -17.51 13.86 26.63
N ASN A 216 -18.14 14.65 27.52
CA ASN A 216 -17.77 16.06 27.72
C ASN A 216 -16.30 16.22 28.16
N ALA A 217 -15.85 15.45 29.15
CA ALA A 217 -14.47 15.50 29.64
C ALA A 217 -13.45 15.08 28.55
N ILE A 218 -13.80 14.09 27.72
CA ILE A 218 -12.95 13.65 26.61
C ILE A 218 -12.81 14.76 25.57
N TYR A 219 -13.91 15.43 25.20
CA TYR A 219 -13.88 16.55 24.24
C TYR A 219 -13.13 17.76 24.80
N GLU A 220 -13.25 18.08 26.09
CA GLU A 220 -12.46 19.15 26.73
C GLU A 220 -10.95 18.87 26.67
N ILE A 221 -10.53 17.63 26.98
CA ILE A 221 -9.13 17.23 26.87
C ILE A 221 -8.67 17.28 25.41
N LEU A 222 -9.49 16.80 24.47
CA LEU A 222 -9.19 16.84 23.05
C LEU A 222 -8.98 18.29 22.56
N GLU A 223 -9.84 19.21 22.95
CA GLU A 223 -9.69 20.64 22.64
C GLU A 223 -8.40 21.23 23.22
N CYS A 224 -8.04 20.83 24.46
CA CYS A 224 -6.79 21.24 25.09
C CYS A 224 -5.57 20.73 24.31
N ILE A 225 -5.57 19.45 23.93
CA ILE A 225 -4.51 18.83 23.11
C ILE A 225 -4.43 19.53 21.74
N MET A 226 -5.56 19.77 21.08
CA MET A 226 -5.61 20.46 19.77
C MET A 226 -5.07 21.89 19.85
N LYS A 227 -5.40 22.65 20.91
CA LYS A 227 -4.83 23.98 21.16
C LYS A 227 -3.31 23.90 21.34
N ASN A 228 -2.83 22.94 22.13
CA ASN A 228 -1.40 22.73 22.34
C ASN A 228 -0.67 22.33 21.05
N MET A 229 -1.25 21.46 20.22
CA MET A 229 -0.65 21.06 18.94
C MET A 229 -0.57 22.23 17.94
N LYS A 230 -1.58 23.12 17.91
CA LYS A 230 -1.53 24.36 17.11
C LYS A 230 -0.41 25.30 17.57
N ASN A 231 -0.21 25.44 18.89
CA ASN A 231 0.84 26.29 19.45
C ASN A 231 2.26 25.78 19.13
N HIS A 232 2.44 24.47 18.87
CA HIS A 232 3.72 23.86 18.53
C HIS A 232 3.93 23.68 17.01
N GLY A 233 3.11 24.31 16.17
CA GLY A 233 3.31 24.32 14.71
C GLY A 233 2.83 23.06 13.98
N TYR A 234 2.11 22.15 14.64
CA TYR A 234 1.57 20.93 14.03
C TYR A 234 0.20 21.13 13.34
N GLY A 235 -0.23 22.38 13.12
CA GLY A 235 -1.57 22.72 12.64
C GLY A 235 -1.63 23.24 11.21
N HIS A 236 -1.29 22.43 10.20
CA HIS A 236 -1.65 22.69 8.80
C HIS A 236 -2.22 21.43 8.13
N ALA A 237 -3.55 21.37 8.06
CA ALA A 237 -4.40 20.94 6.95
C ALA A 237 -5.86 21.14 7.37
#